data_AF-A0A2V8EMK7-F1
#
_entry.id   AF-A0A2V8EMK7-F1
#
_cell.length_a   1.000
_cell.length_b   1.000
_cell.length_c   1.000
_cell.angle_alpha   90.00
_cell.angle_beta   90.00
_cell.angle_gamma   90.00
#
_symmetry.space_group_name_H-M   'P 1'
#
loop_
_entity.id
_entity.type
_entity.pdbx_description
1 polymer ?
#
loop_
_entity_poly.entity_id
_entity_poly.type
_entity_poly.pdbx_seq_one_letter_code
_entity_poly.pdbx_strand_id
1 'polypeptide(L)'
;MEVHFGRTIAPKGFGWVVPVHRDSGTFARVGIMCSRRSAAFLNRFLERVAEPWGLGATPGAVRYKLLPLSPIRQTFSDRVLAVGDAAGLVKATTGGGIYYAIVSADAAADVLSTALRNNSLGANFLQRYETEWRRRLGAELRAQHALRTLAHWLTDTDIEALFELARTDGVMPLVHRFARFNHHRDLILSLFKHPPARRVLFRHLLANRLALSAQ
;
A
#
# COMPACT_ATOMS: atom_id res chain seq x y z
N MET A 1 11.78 9.37 10.78
CA MET A 1 11.04 8.17 10.32
C MET A 1 11.93 7.45 9.33
N GLU A 2 11.93 6.13 9.37
CA GLU A 2 12.67 5.30 8.42
C GLU A 2 11.77 4.27 7.76
N VAL A 3 12.12 3.91 6.53
CA VAL A 3 11.52 2.80 5.78
C VAL A 3 12.65 1.92 5.27
N HIS A 4 12.55 0.63 5.54
CA HIS A 4 13.58 -0.36 5.24
C HIS A 4 13.06 -1.37 4.23
N PHE A 5 13.82 -1.60 3.16
CA PHE A 5 13.51 -2.57 2.13
C PHE A 5 14.53 -3.72 2.15
N GLY A 6 14.20 -4.81 1.48
CA GLY A 6 15.09 -5.94 1.31
C GLY A 6 14.44 -7.26 1.70
N ARG A 7 14.80 -8.34 1.00
CA ARG A 7 14.23 -9.68 1.21
C ARG A 7 14.51 -10.25 2.59
N THR A 8 15.63 -9.86 3.21
CA THR A 8 16.01 -10.26 4.57
C THR A 8 15.30 -9.45 5.66
N ILE A 9 14.80 -8.25 5.32
CA ILE A 9 14.04 -7.38 6.21
C ILE A 9 12.56 -7.73 6.20
N ALA A 10 11.93 -7.62 5.03
CA ALA A 10 10.49 -7.78 4.88
C ALA A 10 10.18 -8.25 3.45
N PRO A 11 10.19 -9.58 3.19
CA PRO A 11 10.04 -10.08 1.83
C PRO A 11 8.70 -9.65 1.23
N LYS A 12 8.77 -9.07 0.02
CA LYS A 12 7.62 -8.56 -0.75
C LYS A 12 6.84 -7.45 -0.02
N GLY A 13 7.52 -6.69 0.83
CA GLY A 13 7.03 -5.49 1.47
C GLY A 13 8.17 -4.64 2.02
N PHE A 14 8.02 -4.11 3.22
CA PHE A 14 8.99 -3.21 3.85
C PHE A 14 8.82 -3.17 5.38
N GLY A 15 9.86 -2.75 6.09
CA GLY A 15 9.83 -2.39 7.50
C GLY A 15 9.78 -0.88 7.69
N TRP A 16 9.28 -0.41 8.83
CA TRP A 16 9.28 1.02 9.16
C TRP A 16 9.55 1.27 10.64
N VAL A 17 10.11 2.44 10.92
CA VAL A 17 10.25 2.99 12.27
C VAL A 17 9.73 4.43 12.28
N VAL A 18 8.75 4.72 13.14
CA VAL A 18 8.10 6.03 13.25
C VAL A 18 8.19 6.52 14.69
N PRO A 19 8.81 7.69 14.96
CA PRO A 19 8.80 8.28 16.30
C PRO A 19 7.39 8.74 16.66
N VAL A 20 7.02 8.58 17.92
CA VAL A 20 5.73 8.99 18.50
C VAL A 20 6.01 9.66 19.83
N HIS A 21 5.70 10.94 19.94
CA HIS A 21 5.75 11.67 21.20
C HIS A 21 4.39 11.60 21.89
N ARG A 22 4.40 11.37 23.20
CA ARG A 22 3.24 11.40 24.08
C ARG A 22 3.63 12.12 25.36
N ASP A 23 2.63 12.50 26.15
CA ASP A 23 2.87 13.11 27.48
C ASP A 23 3.71 12.21 28.39
N SER A 24 3.59 10.89 28.22
CA SER A 24 4.36 9.88 28.96
C SER A 24 5.77 9.61 28.39
N GLY A 25 6.21 10.35 27.37
CA GLY A 25 7.57 10.25 26.80
C GLY A 25 7.62 9.97 25.29
N THR A 26 8.83 9.67 24.82
CA THR A 26 9.13 9.38 23.41
C THR A 26 9.12 7.87 23.16
N PHE A 27 8.38 7.45 22.15
CA PHE A 27 8.23 6.05 21.75
C PHE A 27 8.54 5.88 20.26
N ALA A 28 8.77 4.66 19.82
CA ALA A 28 8.83 4.31 18.39
C ALA A 28 7.77 3.26 18.06
N ARG A 29 7.05 3.47 16.95
CA ARG A 29 6.25 2.43 16.31
C ARG A 29 7.11 1.74 15.27
N VAL A 30 7.45 0.50 15.55
CA VAL A 30 8.19 -0.39 14.66
C VAL A 30 7.22 -1.41 14.07
N GLY A 31 7.31 -1.67 12.77
CA GLY A 31 6.52 -2.72 12.15
C GLY A 31 7.06 -3.16 10.80
N ILE A 32 6.50 -4.26 10.30
CA ILE A 32 6.80 -4.78 8.97
C ILE A 32 5.52 -5.16 8.24
N MET A 33 5.56 -5.07 6.92
CA MET A 33 4.61 -5.72 6.00
C MET A 33 5.40 -6.75 5.20
N CYS A 34 5.03 -8.02 5.28
CA CYS A 34 5.70 -9.09 4.54
C CYS A 34 4.73 -10.19 4.12
N SER A 35 5.07 -10.95 3.09
CA SER A 35 4.18 -12.00 2.56
C SER A 35 4.18 -13.31 3.37
N ARG A 36 5.14 -13.51 4.28
CA ARG A 36 5.29 -14.77 5.05
C ARG A 36 6.12 -14.58 6.32
N ARG A 37 5.94 -15.47 7.30
CA ARG A 37 6.75 -15.57 8.52
C ARG A 37 6.91 -14.23 9.27
N SER A 38 5.83 -13.47 9.39
CA SER A 38 5.84 -12.10 9.95
C SER A 38 6.46 -12.01 11.34
N ALA A 39 6.19 -12.95 12.24
CA ALA A 39 6.80 -12.96 13.57
C ALA A 39 8.34 -13.03 13.51
N ALA A 40 8.90 -13.94 12.71
CA ALA A 40 10.35 -14.11 12.59
C ALA A 40 11.04 -12.92 11.93
N PHE A 41 10.43 -12.32 10.92
CA PHE A 41 10.97 -11.10 10.29
C PHE A 41 10.85 -9.88 11.21
N LEU A 42 9.76 -9.76 11.98
CA LEU A 42 9.58 -8.66 12.92
C LEU A 42 10.64 -8.71 14.03
N ASN A 43 10.90 -9.90 14.61
CA ASN A 43 11.91 -10.04 15.66
C ASN A 43 13.30 -9.63 15.16
N ARG A 44 13.72 -10.12 13.98
CA ARG A 44 14.99 -9.70 13.37
C ARG A 44 15.04 -8.22 13.03
N PHE A 45 13.92 -7.65 12.59
CA PHE A 45 13.85 -6.22 12.29
C PHE A 45 13.98 -5.38 13.58
N LEU A 46 13.33 -5.79 14.67
CA LEU A 46 13.46 -5.18 15.99
C LEU A 46 14.91 -5.21 16.48
N GLU A 47 15.57 -6.37 16.41
CA GLU A 47 17.00 -6.51 16.76
C GLU A 47 17.87 -5.53 15.96
N ARG A 48 17.61 -5.40 14.66
CA ARG A 48 18.36 -4.51 13.77
C ARG A 48 18.19 -3.03 14.11
N VAL A 49 16.98 -2.60 14.48
CA VAL A 49 16.70 -1.18 14.73
C VAL A 49 16.84 -0.77 16.19
N ALA A 50 17.02 -1.73 17.11
CA ALA A 50 17.03 -1.46 18.54
C ALA A 50 18.15 -0.51 18.95
N GLU A 51 19.40 -0.81 18.61
CA GLU A 51 20.56 0.02 18.98
C GLU A 51 20.54 1.39 18.26
N PRO A 52 20.32 1.49 16.93
CA PRO A 52 20.32 2.78 16.24
C PRO A 52 19.21 3.74 16.71
N TRP A 53 18.10 3.20 17.20
CA TRP A 53 16.97 3.99 17.71
C TRP A 53 16.90 4.07 19.24
N GLY A 54 17.88 3.50 19.96
CA GLY A 54 17.90 3.47 21.42
C GLY A 54 16.65 2.82 22.02
N LEU A 55 16.11 1.78 21.39
CA LEU A 55 14.90 1.10 21.84
C LEU A 55 15.21 0.21 23.05
N GLY A 56 14.36 0.29 24.07
CA GLY A 56 14.47 -0.55 25.27
C GLY A 56 14.29 -2.05 24.98
N ALA A 57 14.75 -2.88 25.91
CA ALA A 57 14.85 -4.33 25.77
C ALA A 57 13.51 -5.08 25.59
N THR A 58 12.37 -4.46 25.91
CA THR A 58 11.06 -5.12 25.84
C THR A 58 10.11 -4.33 24.94
N PRO A 59 9.81 -4.82 23.72
CA PRO A 59 8.78 -4.22 22.90
C PRO A 59 7.41 -4.35 23.57
N GLY A 60 6.54 -3.37 23.35
CA GLY A 60 5.13 -3.49 23.72
C GLY A 60 4.43 -4.64 22.97
N ALA A 61 3.17 -4.91 23.31
CA ALA A 61 2.41 -6.00 22.72
C ALA A 61 2.38 -5.95 21.17
N VAL A 62 2.88 -7.01 20.54
CA VAL A 62 2.90 -7.16 19.09
C VAL A 62 1.49 -7.44 18.57
N ARG A 63 1.10 -6.76 17.48
CA ARG A 63 -0.19 -6.95 16.82
C ARG A 63 0.00 -7.44 15.40
N TYR A 64 -0.74 -8.47 15.02
CA TYR A 64 -0.76 -9.00 13.66
C TYR A 64 -2.07 -8.63 12.97
N LYS A 65 -1.96 -8.20 11.71
CA LYS A 65 -3.12 -7.89 10.87
C LYS A 65 -2.88 -8.34 9.44
N LEU A 66 -3.92 -8.86 8.81
CA LEU A 66 -3.96 -9.06 7.37
C LEU A 66 -4.26 -7.71 6.69
N LEU A 67 -3.64 -7.47 5.54
CA LEU A 67 -3.88 -6.29 4.72
C LEU A 67 -4.60 -6.72 3.45
N PRO A 68 -5.87 -6.31 3.23
CA PRO A 68 -6.60 -6.63 2.01
C PRO A 68 -6.20 -5.66 0.89
N LEU A 69 -5.16 -6.03 0.13
CA LEU A 69 -4.53 -5.17 -0.89
C LEU A 69 -5.27 -5.09 -2.23
N SER A 70 -6.54 -5.52 -2.26
CA SER A 70 -7.42 -5.43 -3.44
C SER A 70 -8.87 -5.41 -2.98
N PRO A 71 -9.76 -4.67 -3.68
CA PRO A 71 -11.18 -4.71 -3.39
C PRO A 71 -11.77 -6.11 -3.55
N ILE A 72 -12.79 -6.42 -2.76
CA ILE A 72 -13.64 -7.61 -2.97
C ILE A 72 -14.45 -7.46 -4.26
N ARG A 73 -14.97 -8.58 -4.79
CA ARG A 73 -15.71 -8.60 -6.06
C ARG A 73 -16.92 -7.66 -6.06
N GLN A 74 -17.64 -7.59 -4.95
CA GLN A 74 -18.85 -6.79 -4.80
C GLN A 74 -18.92 -6.25 -3.36
N THR A 75 -19.11 -4.94 -3.22
CA THR A 75 -19.07 -4.21 -1.95
C THR A 75 -20.45 -3.86 -1.39
N PHE A 76 -21.52 -4.39 -1.99
CA PHE A 76 -22.91 -4.19 -1.60
C PHE A 76 -23.75 -5.46 -1.80
N SER A 77 -24.86 -5.58 -1.09
CA SER A 77 -25.92 -6.57 -1.32
C SER A 77 -27.22 -5.99 -0.75
N ASP A 78 -28.33 -6.73 -0.79
CA ASP A 78 -29.55 -6.36 -0.07
C ASP A 78 -29.24 -6.07 1.40
N ARG A 79 -29.52 -4.85 1.83
CA ARG A 79 -29.33 -4.35 3.21
C ARG A 79 -27.89 -4.44 3.74
N VAL A 80 -26.88 -4.58 2.88
CA VAL A 80 -25.47 -4.72 3.28
C VAL A 80 -24.58 -3.83 2.42
N LEU A 81 -23.68 -3.08 3.06
CA LEU A 81 -22.53 -2.42 2.43
C LEU A 81 -21.24 -2.82 3.15
N ALA A 82 -20.19 -3.09 2.39
CA ALA A 82 -18.83 -3.26 2.92
C ALA A 82 -18.04 -1.96 2.73
N VAL A 83 -17.33 -1.49 3.76
CA VAL A 83 -16.54 -0.25 3.73
C VAL A 83 -15.10 -0.51 4.20
N GLY A 84 -14.17 0.39 3.87
CA GLY A 84 -12.77 0.32 4.30
C GLY A 84 -12.12 -1.05 4.06
N ASP A 85 -11.45 -1.58 5.08
CA ASP A 85 -10.75 -2.86 5.01
C ASP A 85 -11.69 -4.03 4.67
N ALA A 86 -12.95 -4.01 5.14
CA ALA A 86 -13.93 -5.07 4.81
C ALA A 86 -14.27 -5.10 3.31
N ALA A 87 -14.19 -3.95 2.64
CA ALA A 87 -14.32 -3.85 1.18
C ALA A 87 -13.01 -4.05 0.42
N GLY A 88 -11.88 -4.24 1.12
CA GLY A 88 -10.54 -4.30 0.52
C GLY A 88 -10.03 -2.96 -0.01
N LEU A 89 -10.51 -1.85 0.55
CA LEU A 89 -10.14 -0.49 0.15
C LEU A 89 -8.92 0.00 0.94
N VAL A 90 -7.74 -0.49 0.54
CA VAL A 90 -6.45 -0.17 1.17
C VAL A 90 -5.44 0.26 0.11
N LYS A 91 -4.54 1.18 0.44
CA LYS A 91 -3.42 1.53 -0.45
C LYS A 91 -2.49 0.33 -0.63
N ALA A 92 -2.50 -0.29 -1.82
CA ALA A 92 -1.68 -1.49 -2.08
C ALA A 92 -0.15 -1.24 -1.99
N THR A 93 0.25 0.04 -2.07
CA THR A 93 1.65 0.50 -1.98
C THR A 93 2.17 0.58 -0.54
N THR A 94 1.37 1.10 0.40
CA THR A 94 1.82 1.37 1.78
C THR A 94 1.09 0.55 2.84
N GLY A 95 -0.01 -0.13 2.49
CA GLY A 95 -0.91 -0.77 3.45
C GLY A 95 -1.80 0.21 4.23
N GLY A 96 -1.75 1.52 3.94
CA GLY A 96 -2.55 2.52 4.63
C GLY A 96 -4.02 2.51 4.19
N GLY A 97 -4.93 2.26 5.14
CA GLY A 97 -6.38 2.18 4.89
C GLY A 97 -7.22 3.35 5.41
N ILE A 98 -6.77 4.09 6.42
CA ILE A 98 -7.60 5.09 7.15
C ILE A 98 -8.29 6.08 6.21
N TYR A 99 -7.54 6.73 5.32
CA TYR A 99 -8.12 7.69 4.37
C TYR A 99 -9.14 7.04 3.43
N TYR A 100 -8.88 5.82 2.95
CA TYR A 100 -9.81 5.11 2.04
C TYR A 100 -11.05 4.59 2.79
N ALA A 101 -10.90 4.22 4.06
CA ALA A 101 -12.01 3.89 4.94
C ALA A 101 -12.92 5.11 5.15
N ILE A 102 -12.35 6.30 5.36
CA ILE A 102 -13.14 7.54 5.48
C ILE A 102 -13.86 7.86 4.16
N VAL A 103 -13.15 7.83 3.02
CA VAL A 103 -13.75 8.12 1.70
C VAL A 103 -14.88 7.14 1.36
N SER A 104 -14.71 5.86 1.67
CA SER A 104 -15.77 4.86 1.45
C SER A 104 -16.91 4.99 2.46
N ALA A 105 -16.64 5.31 3.72
CA ALA A 105 -17.70 5.58 4.70
C ALA A 105 -18.56 6.80 4.29
N ASP A 106 -17.93 7.86 3.79
CA ASP A 106 -18.60 9.06 3.28
C ASP A 106 -19.52 8.73 2.09
N ALA A 107 -19.00 8.00 1.09
CA ALA A 107 -19.82 7.52 -0.03
C ALA A 107 -20.97 6.60 0.41
N ALA A 108 -20.75 5.77 1.43
CA ALA A 108 -21.80 4.93 2.00
C ALA A 108 -22.87 5.76 2.71
N ALA A 109 -22.47 6.78 3.48
CA ALA A 109 -23.38 7.68 4.17
C ALA A 109 -24.27 8.46 3.19
N ASP A 110 -23.70 8.97 2.10
CA ASP A 110 -24.45 9.65 1.02
C ASP A 110 -25.59 8.78 0.49
N VAL A 111 -25.26 7.52 0.13
CA VAL A 111 -26.23 6.57 -0.44
C VAL A 111 -27.25 6.12 0.60
N LEU A 112 -26.80 5.79 1.82
CA LEU A 112 -27.67 5.29 2.89
C LEU A 112 -28.64 6.36 3.38
N SER A 113 -28.26 7.63 3.38
CA SER A 113 -29.15 8.72 3.83
C SER A 113 -30.47 8.71 3.06
N THR A 114 -30.42 8.49 1.74
CA THR A 114 -31.60 8.42 0.88
C THR A 114 -32.24 7.04 0.90
N ALA A 115 -31.43 5.98 0.92
CA ALA A 115 -31.93 4.60 0.97
C ALA A 115 -32.81 4.34 2.20
N LEU A 116 -32.40 4.83 3.37
CA LEU A 116 -33.12 4.63 4.64
C LEU A 116 -34.44 5.39 4.66
N ARG A 117 -34.46 6.65 4.20
CA ARG A 117 -35.70 7.46 4.13
C ARG A 117 -36.75 6.84 3.21
N ASN A 118 -36.31 6.21 2.12
CA ASN A 118 -37.20 5.65 1.10
C ASN A 118 -37.41 4.13 1.24
N ASN A 119 -36.93 3.52 2.35
CA ASN A 119 -36.88 2.06 2.53
C ASN A 119 -36.32 1.29 1.31
N SER A 120 -35.39 1.90 0.59
CA SER A 120 -34.83 1.42 -0.67
C SER A 120 -33.46 0.78 -0.44
N LEU A 121 -33.44 -0.32 0.30
CA LEU A 121 -32.22 -1.01 0.74
C LEU A 121 -31.89 -2.25 -0.11
N GLY A 122 -32.51 -2.40 -1.27
CA GLY A 122 -32.16 -3.48 -2.22
C GLY A 122 -30.86 -3.20 -2.97
N ALA A 123 -30.21 -4.26 -3.44
CA ALA A 123 -28.93 -4.21 -4.17
C ALA A 123 -28.98 -3.24 -5.36
N ASN A 124 -30.11 -3.18 -6.08
CA ASN A 124 -30.31 -2.26 -7.20
C ASN A 124 -30.14 -0.77 -6.82
N PHE A 125 -30.51 -0.40 -5.60
CA PHE A 125 -30.28 0.96 -5.10
C PHE A 125 -28.86 1.10 -4.52
N LEU A 126 -28.44 0.11 -3.73
CA LEU A 126 -27.17 0.12 -3.02
C LEU A 126 -25.94 0.02 -3.92
N GLN A 127 -26.06 -0.45 -5.17
CA GLN A 127 -24.97 -0.44 -6.15
C GLN A 127 -24.40 0.96 -6.41
N ARG A 128 -25.17 2.02 -6.14
CA ARG A 128 -24.73 3.42 -6.23
C ARG A 128 -23.53 3.70 -5.34
N TYR A 129 -23.44 3.04 -4.18
CA TYR A 129 -22.29 3.15 -3.28
C TYR A 129 -21.02 2.66 -3.98
N GLU A 130 -21.10 1.50 -4.63
CA GLU A 130 -19.95 0.94 -5.33
C GLU A 130 -19.49 1.81 -6.49
N THR A 131 -20.44 2.31 -7.28
CA THR A 131 -20.16 3.29 -8.34
C THR A 131 -19.43 4.51 -7.80
N GLU A 132 -19.88 5.06 -6.67
CA GLU A 132 -19.31 6.28 -6.12
C GLU A 132 -17.90 6.11 -5.55
N TRP A 133 -17.64 5.07 -4.74
CA TRP A 133 -16.27 4.85 -4.28
C TRP A 133 -15.33 4.48 -5.43
N ARG A 134 -15.81 3.75 -6.45
CA ARG A 134 -15.00 3.44 -7.66
C ARG A 134 -14.66 4.71 -8.44
N ARG A 135 -15.58 5.67 -8.51
CA ARG A 135 -15.33 6.98 -9.12
C ARG A 135 -14.23 7.74 -8.38
N ARG A 136 -14.24 7.74 -7.05
CA ARG A 136 -13.27 8.45 -6.20
C ARG A 136 -11.90 7.77 -6.10
N LEU A 137 -11.86 6.43 -6.00
CA LEU A 137 -10.65 5.66 -5.65
C LEU A 137 -10.21 4.63 -6.70
N GLY A 138 -11.06 4.30 -7.68
CA GLY A 138 -10.80 3.18 -8.58
C GLY A 138 -9.53 3.32 -9.41
N ALA A 139 -9.24 4.53 -9.90
CA ALA A 139 -8.02 4.80 -10.66
C ALA A 139 -6.75 4.68 -9.79
N GLU A 140 -6.82 5.14 -8.53
CA GLU A 140 -5.74 5.00 -7.55
C GLU A 140 -5.47 3.53 -7.24
N LEU A 141 -6.52 2.78 -6.90
CA LEU A 141 -6.40 1.36 -6.54
C LEU A 141 -5.82 0.53 -7.69
N ARG A 142 -6.24 0.78 -8.94
CA ARG A 142 -5.66 0.08 -10.11
C ARG A 142 -4.18 0.39 -10.30
N ALA A 143 -3.77 1.65 -10.23
CA ALA A 143 -2.36 2.02 -10.37
C ALA A 143 -1.51 1.43 -9.25
N GLN A 144 -1.99 1.50 -8.01
CA GLN A 144 -1.32 0.94 -6.83
C GLN A 144 -1.20 -0.59 -6.93
N HIS A 145 -2.25 -1.28 -7.39
CA HIS A 145 -2.21 -2.72 -7.61
C HIS A 145 -1.22 -3.10 -8.72
N ALA A 146 -1.20 -2.39 -9.84
CA ALA A 146 -0.23 -2.62 -10.91
C ALA A 146 1.23 -2.47 -10.42
N LEU A 147 1.53 -1.41 -9.67
CA LEU A 147 2.86 -1.25 -9.06
C LEU A 147 3.15 -2.37 -8.07
N ARG A 148 2.18 -2.77 -7.23
CA ARG A 148 2.37 -3.86 -6.26
C ARG A 148 2.68 -5.19 -6.93
N THR A 149 2.03 -5.50 -8.04
CA THR A 149 2.29 -6.69 -8.84
C THR A 149 3.71 -6.68 -9.42
N LEU A 150 4.19 -5.55 -9.94
CA LEU A 150 5.57 -5.42 -10.41
C LEU A 150 6.58 -5.53 -9.25
N ALA A 151 6.32 -4.85 -8.14
CA ALA A 151 7.15 -4.84 -6.95
C ALA A 151 7.37 -6.24 -6.34
N HIS A 152 6.42 -7.17 -6.58
CA HIS A 152 6.54 -8.56 -6.13
C HIS A 152 7.74 -9.31 -6.73
N TRP A 153 8.18 -8.88 -7.92
CA TRP A 153 9.25 -9.53 -8.68
C TRP A 153 10.60 -8.84 -8.52
N LEU A 154 10.64 -7.64 -7.93
CA LEU A 154 11.88 -6.91 -7.75
C LEU A 154 12.82 -7.65 -6.79
N THR A 155 14.08 -7.70 -7.18
CA THR A 155 15.19 -8.17 -6.34
C THR A 155 15.74 -7.02 -5.50
N ASP A 156 16.58 -7.33 -4.52
CA ASP A 156 17.25 -6.30 -3.71
C ASP A 156 18.13 -5.40 -4.61
N THR A 157 18.75 -5.95 -5.66
CA THR A 157 19.50 -5.18 -6.67
C THR A 157 18.61 -4.25 -7.49
N ASP A 158 17.38 -4.67 -7.83
CA ASP A 158 16.45 -3.80 -8.54
C ASP A 158 15.97 -2.65 -7.64
N ILE A 159 15.73 -2.93 -6.35
CA ILE A 159 15.38 -1.91 -5.36
C ILE A 159 16.53 -0.91 -5.18
N GLU A 160 17.77 -1.40 -5.06
CA GLU A 160 18.96 -0.54 -4.95
C GLU A 160 19.12 0.37 -6.18
N ALA A 161 18.90 -0.17 -7.39
CA ALA A 161 18.94 0.63 -8.61
C ALA A 161 17.89 1.76 -8.62
N LEU A 162 16.72 1.55 -8.02
CA LEU A 162 15.71 2.62 -7.86
C LEU A 162 16.16 3.68 -6.84
N PHE A 163 16.85 3.29 -5.76
CA PHE A 163 17.44 4.24 -4.80
C PHE A 163 18.58 5.05 -5.41
N GLU A 164 19.45 4.42 -6.22
CA GLU A 164 20.51 5.13 -6.94
C GLU A 164 19.94 6.13 -7.95
N LEU A 165 18.86 5.78 -8.65
CA LEU A 165 18.13 6.73 -9.49
C LEU A 165 17.52 7.88 -8.68
N ALA A 166 17.19 7.68 -7.40
CA ALA A 166 16.72 8.76 -6.55
C ALA A 166 17.89 9.64 -6.08
N ARG A 167 19.02 9.05 -5.69
CA ARG A 167 20.22 9.79 -5.26
C ARG A 167 20.83 10.64 -6.37
N THR A 168 20.73 10.20 -7.62
CA THR A 168 21.29 10.88 -8.80
C THR A 168 20.29 11.82 -9.51
N ASP A 169 19.22 12.23 -8.82
CA ASP A 169 18.13 13.08 -9.35
C ASP A 169 17.39 12.52 -10.57
N GLY A 170 17.56 11.23 -10.89
CA GLY A 170 16.84 10.56 -11.97
C GLY A 170 15.34 10.42 -11.69
N VAL A 171 14.91 10.20 -10.44
CA VAL A 171 13.48 10.11 -10.08
C VAL A 171 13.00 11.16 -9.09
N MET A 172 13.90 11.85 -8.37
CA MET A 172 13.51 12.86 -7.38
C MET A 172 12.66 14.01 -7.94
N PRO A 173 12.91 14.53 -9.16
CA PRO A 173 12.00 15.50 -9.79
C PRO A 173 10.57 14.99 -9.95
N LEU A 174 10.39 13.69 -10.25
CA LEU A 174 9.07 13.07 -10.33
C LEU A 174 8.42 12.94 -8.95
N VAL A 175 9.21 12.57 -7.93
CA VAL A 175 8.76 12.49 -6.54
C VAL A 175 8.28 13.86 -6.07
N HIS A 176 9.08 14.91 -6.22
CA HIS A 176 8.70 16.27 -5.82
C HIS A 176 7.43 16.75 -6.53
N ARG A 177 7.30 16.44 -7.82
CA ARG A 177 6.16 16.88 -8.62
C ARG A 177 4.87 16.12 -8.28
N PHE A 178 4.94 14.79 -8.19
CA PHE A 178 3.75 13.92 -8.21
C PHE A 178 3.49 13.15 -6.90
N ALA A 179 4.44 13.09 -5.97
CA ALA A 179 4.20 12.38 -4.71
C ALA A 179 3.15 13.12 -3.88
N ARG A 180 2.06 12.42 -3.55
CA ARG A 180 1.03 12.88 -2.62
C ARG A 180 0.72 11.74 -1.66
N PHE A 181 0.50 12.07 -0.39
CA PHE A 181 0.34 11.06 0.67
C PHE A 181 -0.84 10.10 0.45
N ASN A 182 -1.91 10.58 -0.18
CA ASN A 182 -3.13 9.79 -0.42
C ASN A 182 -3.39 9.43 -1.89
N HIS A 183 -2.65 10.03 -2.82
CA HIS A 183 -2.84 9.90 -4.26
C HIS A 183 -1.52 9.52 -4.91
N HIS A 184 -1.37 8.26 -5.27
CA HIS A 184 -0.09 7.71 -5.74
C HIS A 184 -0.08 7.49 -7.25
N ARG A 185 -1.26 7.49 -7.89
CA ARG A 185 -1.40 7.19 -9.32
C ARG A 185 -0.45 7.99 -10.19
N ASP A 186 -0.39 9.31 -10.03
CA ASP A 186 0.38 10.15 -10.94
C ASP A 186 1.89 9.88 -10.80
N LEU A 187 2.37 9.67 -9.58
CA LEU A 187 3.76 9.23 -9.35
C LEU A 187 4.01 7.86 -9.99
N ILE A 188 3.13 6.88 -9.76
CA ILE A 188 3.27 5.53 -10.34
C ILE A 188 3.33 5.58 -11.87
N LEU A 189 2.41 6.32 -12.50
CA LEU A 189 2.36 6.47 -13.96
C LEU A 189 3.58 7.21 -14.48
N SER A 190 4.09 8.20 -13.75
CA SER A 190 5.32 8.90 -14.13
C SER A 190 6.53 7.98 -14.10
N LEU A 191 6.66 7.11 -13.08
CA LEU A 191 7.71 6.10 -12.98
C LEU A 191 7.63 5.06 -14.11
N PHE A 192 6.42 4.64 -14.48
CA PHE A 192 6.22 3.72 -15.61
C PHE A 192 6.60 4.33 -16.96
N LYS A 193 6.55 5.66 -17.09
CA LYS A 193 6.93 6.40 -18.30
C LYS A 193 8.39 6.83 -18.31
N HIS A 194 9.01 6.96 -17.15
CA HIS A 194 10.41 7.39 -17.02
C HIS A 194 11.37 6.27 -17.47
N PRO A 195 12.17 6.44 -18.54
CA PRO A 195 12.89 5.33 -19.16
C PRO A 195 13.84 4.56 -18.22
N PRO A 196 14.68 5.22 -17.38
CA PRO A 196 15.52 4.53 -16.41
C PRO A 196 14.71 3.73 -15.38
N ALA A 197 13.66 4.32 -14.79
CA ALA A 197 12.83 3.65 -13.79
C ALA A 197 12.02 2.50 -14.41
N ARG A 198 11.46 2.70 -15.60
CA ARG A 198 10.75 1.69 -16.37
C ARG A 198 11.63 0.47 -16.66
N ARG A 199 12.90 0.67 -17.02
CA ARG A 199 13.83 -0.43 -17.29
C ARG A 199 14.01 -1.31 -16.06
N VAL A 200 14.08 -0.73 -14.86
CA VAL A 200 14.20 -1.48 -13.61
C VAL A 200 12.88 -2.18 -13.27
N LEU A 201 11.76 -1.45 -13.27
CA LEU A 201 10.44 -1.97 -12.87
C LEU A 201 9.93 -3.13 -13.74
N PHE A 202 10.28 -3.14 -15.03
CA PHE A 202 9.80 -4.13 -15.99
C PHE A 202 10.86 -5.14 -16.41
N ARG A 203 12.05 -5.13 -15.80
CA ARG A 203 13.19 -6.01 -16.15
C ARG A 203 12.79 -7.48 -16.26
N HIS A 204 12.05 -7.99 -15.27
CA HIS A 204 11.61 -9.39 -15.22
C HIS A 204 10.60 -9.76 -16.31
N LEU A 205 9.74 -8.82 -16.73
CA LEU A 205 8.78 -9.04 -17.81
C LEU A 205 9.47 -9.04 -19.19
N LEU A 206 10.54 -8.24 -19.35
CA LEU A 206 11.35 -8.20 -20.56
C LEU A 206 12.21 -9.45 -20.72
N ALA A 207 12.80 -9.95 -19.63
CA ALA A 207 13.59 -11.17 -19.63
C ALA A 207 12.78 -12.41 -20.03
N ASN A 208 11.55 -12.54 -19.50
CA ASN A 208 10.68 -13.68 -19.83
C ASN A 208 10.16 -13.66 -21.27
N ARG A 209 9.98 -12.48 -21.88
CA ARG A 209 9.60 -12.38 -23.30
C ARG A 209 10.73 -12.80 -24.24
N LEU A 210 11.98 -12.45 -23.92
CA LEU A 210 13.14 -12.83 -24.72
C LEU A 210 13.42 -14.35 -24.65
N ALA A 211 13.16 -14.97 -23.51
CA ALA A 211 13.26 -16.42 -23.35
C ALA A 211 12.20 -17.21 -24.15
N LEU A 212 10.99 -16.63 -24.32
CA LEU A 212 9.90 -17.24 -25.09
C LEU A 212 10.00 -17.02 -26.61
N SER A 213 10.76 -16.02 -27.07
CA SER A 213 11.03 -15.77 -28.49
C SER A 213 12.27 -16.51 -29.02
N ALA A 214 12.97 -17.23 -28.16
CA ALA A 214 14.17 -18.01 -28.48
C ALA A 214 13.91 -19.54 -28.49
N GLN A 215 12.63 -19.93 -28.42
CA GLN A 215 12.10 -21.29 -28.60
C GLN A 215 11.23 -21.31 -29.84
#